data_AF-A0A2R7JVR1-F1
#
_entry.id   AF-A0A2R7JVR1-F1
#
_cell.length_a   1.000
_cell.length_b   1.000
_cell.length_c   1.000
_cell.angle_alpha   90.00
_cell.angle_beta   90.00
_cell.angle_gamma   90.00
#
_symmetry.space_group_name_H-M   'P 1'
#
loop_
_entity.id
_entity.type
_entity.pdbx_description
1 polymer ?
#
loop_
_entity_poly.entity_id
_entity_poly.type
_entity_poly.pdbx_seq_one_letter_code
_entity_poly.pdbx_strand_id
1 'polypeptide(L)'
;MDTSLTFERRNAASAGDAVRVRLSSIADDKAMLRAAAELTRDLNPPRAAIYWTDLLLSAGIGYAALALAMTLPSVGWAIVAGVVAVLALYRAGSFIHEVSHIRHASLPGFRLGWNLIAGIPLLVPSFMYEGVHNLHHARTRYGTSEDPEYLPLASMKPWTLPLFILTSILAPFALIVRYGVLTPLSLVVPGMHRVLVERYS
;
A
#
# COMPACT_ATOMS: atom_id res chain seq x y z
N MET A 1 -11.99 24.15 -16.83
CA MET A 1 -13.24 23.58 -16.30
C MET A 1 -12.85 22.23 -15.71
N ASP A 2 -12.50 22.23 -14.43
CA ASP A 2 -11.93 21.07 -13.74
C ASP A 2 -13.06 20.36 -12.99
N THR A 3 -13.64 19.35 -13.63
CA THR A 3 -14.67 18.50 -13.02
C THR A 3 -13.98 17.37 -12.27
N SER A 4 -13.68 17.58 -10.99
CA SER A 4 -13.32 16.49 -10.08
C SER A 4 -14.56 15.64 -9.80
N LEU A 5 -14.57 14.40 -10.31
CA LEU A 5 -15.62 13.42 -10.03
C LEU A 5 -15.44 12.85 -8.61
N THR A 6 -15.99 13.51 -7.60
CA THR A 6 -16.18 12.91 -6.26
C THR A 6 -17.39 12.00 -6.29
N PHE A 7 -17.18 10.69 -6.21
CA PHE A 7 -18.25 9.71 -6.06
C PHE A 7 -18.85 9.77 -4.64
N GLU A 8 -20.08 10.27 -4.55
CA GLU A 8 -20.87 10.25 -3.32
C GLU A 8 -21.43 8.83 -3.10
N ARG A 9 -20.85 8.08 -2.17
CA ARG A 9 -21.31 6.71 -1.84
C ARG A 9 -22.53 6.81 -0.93
N ARG A 10 -23.72 6.52 -1.48
CA ARG A 10 -24.99 6.43 -0.73
C ARG A 10 -24.88 5.41 0.40
N ASN A 11 -25.20 5.86 1.62
CA ASN A 11 -25.38 5.05 2.81
C ASN A 11 -26.45 3.97 2.59
N ALA A 12 -26.08 2.70 2.70
CA ALA A 12 -26.99 1.58 2.73
C ALA A 12 -26.80 0.74 4.01
N ALA A 13 -27.81 0.84 4.88
CA ALA A 13 -28.34 -0.13 5.86
C ALA A 13 -27.44 -0.69 7.00
N SER A 14 -27.81 -0.24 8.21
CA SER A 14 -27.85 -0.92 9.52
C SER A 14 -26.62 -1.75 9.96
N ALA A 15 -25.67 -1.07 10.58
CA ALA A 15 -24.68 -1.69 11.46
C ALA A 15 -25.31 -2.01 12.82
N GLY A 16 -25.43 -3.30 13.14
CA GLY A 16 -25.64 -3.76 14.51
C GLY A 16 -24.45 -3.34 15.39
N ASP A 17 -24.74 -2.96 16.63
CA ASP A 17 -23.84 -2.43 17.67
C ASP A 17 -22.34 -2.51 17.36
N ALA A 18 -21.88 -1.56 16.56
CA ALA A 18 -20.45 -1.30 16.40
C ALA A 18 -19.95 -0.76 17.73
N VAL A 19 -19.03 -1.49 18.37
CA VAL A 19 -18.33 -1.05 19.57
C VAL A 19 -17.67 0.29 19.25
N ARG A 20 -18.30 1.40 19.65
CA ARG A 20 -17.73 2.74 19.51
C ARG A 20 -16.54 2.83 20.45
N VAL A 21 -15.34 2.67 19.92
CA VAL A 21 -14.11 3.00 20.64
C VAL A 21 -14.20 4.47 21.02
N ARG A 22 -14.22 4.75 22.33
CA ARG A 22 -14.24 6.12 22.84
C ARG A 22 -12.90 6.75 22.49
N LEU A 23 -12.88 7.58 21.44
CA LEU A 23 -11.72 8.40 21.11
C LEU A 23 -11.30 9.18 22.36
N SER A 24 -9.98 9.30 22.59
CA SER A 24 -9.45 9.98 23.76
C SER A 24 -10.01 11.40 23.84
N SER A 25 -10.61 11.75 24.98
CA SER A 25 -11.15 13.09 25.24
C SER A 25 -10.07 14.09 25.69
N ILE A 26 -8.79 13.71 25.56
CA ILE A 26 -7.67 14.56 25.94
C ILE A 26 -7.56 15.65 24.87
N ALA A 27 -7.69 16.91 25.29
CA ALA A 27 -7.51 18.04 24.39
C ALA A 27 -6.06 18.06 23.88
N ASP A 28 -5.88 18.13 22.56
CA ASP A 28 -4.56 18.28 21.96
C ASP A 28 -3.88 19.56 22.49
N ASP A 29 -2.62 19.43 22.91
CA ASP A 29 -1.78 20.61 23.15
C ASP A 29 -1.42 21.26 21.80
N LYS A 30 -2.23 22.22 21.40
CA LYS A 30 -2.08 22.95 20.13
C LYS A 30 -0.76 23.72 20.06
N ALA A 31 -0.20 24.16 21.19
CA ALA A 31 1.05 24.89 21.19
C ALA A 31 2.22 23.94 20.91
N MET A 32 2.23 22.79 21.60
CA MET A 32 3.20 21.72 21.33
C MET A 32 3.11 21.22 19.88
N LEU A 33 1.91 20.95 19.36
CA LEU A 33 1.74 20.47 17.98
C LEU A 33 2.22 21.48 16.94
N ARG A 34 1.98 22.78 17.15
CA ARG A 34 2.49 23.83 16.26
C ARG A 34 4.01 23.91 16.31
N ALA A 35 4.60 23.89 17.50
CA ALA A 35 6.05 23.90 17.66
C ALA A 35 6.70 22.70 16.95
N ALA A 36 6.13 21.49 17.10
CA ALA A 36 6.60 20.29 16.39
C ALA A 36 6.47 20.42 14.86
N ALA A 37 5.34 20.95 14.37
CA ALA A 37 5.13 21.18 12.94
C ALA A 37 6.07 22.24 12.35
N GLU A 38 6.43 23.26 13.13
CA GLU A 38 7.40 24.28 12.72
C GLU A 38 8.83 23.75 12.68
N LEU A 39 9.25 23.01 13.71
CA LEU A 39 10.58 22.41 13.81
C LEU A 39 10.87 21.37 12.72
N THR A 40 9.83 20.77 12.13
CA THR A 40 9.98 19.70 11.12
C THR A 40 9.60 20.14 9.70
N ARG A 41 9.21 21.41 9.51
CA ARG A 41 8.62 21.89 8.24
C ARG A 41 9.56 21.72 7.05
N ASP A 42 10.85 21.92 7.26
CA ASP A 42 11.92 21.86 6.27
C ASP A 42 12.46 20.45 6.01
N LEU A 43 12.09 19.46 6.84
CA LEU A 43 12.50 18.06 6.69
C LEU A 43 11.60 17.25 5.74
N ASN A 44 10.40 17.75 5.47
CA ASN A 44 9.38 17.04 4.69
C ASN A 44 9.56 17.02 3.15
N PRO A 45 10.26 17.97 2.50
CA PRO A 45 10.42 17.94 1.04
C PRO A 45 11.17 16.68 0.56
N PRO A 46 10.61 15.90 -0.38
CA PRO A 46 11.28 14.71 -0.89
C PRO A 46 12.52 15.10 -1.71
N ARG A 47 13.64 14.42 -1.44
CA ARG A 47 14.90 14.62 -2.18
C ARG A 47 15.00 13.61 -3.32
N ALA A 48 14.80 14.07 -4.55
CA ALA A 48 14.74 13.20 -5.73
C ALA A 48 15.93 12.23 -5.87
N ALA A 49 17.14 12.71 -5.63
CA ALA A 49 18.34 11.87 -5.69
C ALA A 49 18.29 10.67 -4.72
N ILE A 50 17.77 10.86 -3.50
CA ILE A 50 17.67 9.78 -2.51
C ILE A 50 16.62 8.76 -2.95
N TYR A 51 15.42 9.23 -3.31
CA TYR A 51 14.31 8.38 -3.70
C TYR A 51 14.64 7.51 -4.92
N TRP A 52 15.17 8.12 -5.98
CA TRP A 52 15.54 7.39 -7.18
C TRP A 52 16.71 6.45 -6.96
N THR A 53 17.75 6.88 -6.23
CA THR A 53 18.93 6.02 -5.98
C THR A 53 18.54 4.80 -5.15
N ASP A 54 17.78 4.99 -4.07
CA ASP A 54 17.31 3.88 -3.23
C ASP A 54 16.42 2.91 -4.01
N LEU A 55 15.43 3.43 -4.76
CA LEU A 55 14.57 2.60 -5.60
C LEU A 55 15.37 1.80 -6.64
N LEU A 56 16.25 2.45 -7.39
CA LEU A 56 17.00 1.81 -8.48
C LEU A 56 18.00 0.79 -7.95
N LEU A 57 18.68 1.08 -6.85
CA LEU A 57 19.60 0.13 -6.23
C LEU A 57 18.84 -1.05 -5.63
N SER A 58 17.76 -0.80 -4.87
CA SER A 58 16.95 -1.85 -4.26
C SER A 58 16.32 -2.76 -5.32
N ALA A 59 15.71 -2.19 -6.36
CA ALA A 59 15.13 -2.96 -7.45
C ALA A 59 16.20 -3.68 -8.27
N GLY A 60 17.31 -3.01 -8.60
CA GLY A 60 18.41 -3.60 -9.36
C GLY A 60 19.03 -4.81 -8.65
N ILE A 61 19.34 -4.67 -7.35
CA ILE A 61 19.82 -5.76 -6.50
C ILE A 61 18.77 -6.86 -6.41
N GLY A 62 17.51 -6.48 -6.18
CA GLY A 62 16.39 -7.42 -6.04
C GLY A 62 16.19 -8.30 -7.27
N TYR A 63 16.09 -7.70 -8.46
CA TYR A 63 15.91 -8.43 -9.71
C TYR A 63 17.15 -9.23 -10.12
N ALA A 64 18.35 -8.70 -9.91
CA ALA A 64 19.58 -9.45 -10.17
C ALA A 64 19.70 -10.68 -9.26
N ALA A 65 19.40 -10.52 -7.96
CA ALA A 65 19.41 -11.62 -7.00
C ALA A 65 18.31 -12.65 -7.32
N LEU A 66 17.13 -12.21 -7.75
CA LEU A 66 16.06 -13.11 -8.21
C LEU A 66 16.53 -13.94 -9.42
N ALA A 67 17.14 -13.30 -10.42
CA ALA A 67 17.68 -14.00 -11.58
C ALA A 67 18.73 -15.04 -11.16
N LEU A 68 19.66 -14.67 -10.28
CA LEU A 68 20.66 -15.59 -9.74
C LEU A 68 20.03 -16.77 -8.98
N ALA A 69 18.99 -16.51 -8.17
CA ALA A 69 18.28 -17.57 -7.44
C ALA A 69 17.65 -18.59 -8.39
N MET A 70 17.22 -18.17 -9.58
CA MET A 70 16.63 -19.05 -10.60
C MET A 70 17.67 -19.81 -11.43
N THR A 71 18.87 -19.27 -11.61
CA THR A 71 19.87 -19.82 -12.53
C THR A 71 21.03 -20.54 -11.86
N LEU A 72 21.29 -20.29 -10.57
CA LEU A 72 22.42 -20.90 -9.88
C LEU A 72 22.20 -22.41 -9.66
N PRO A 73 23.19 -23.26 -9.98
CA PRO A 73 23.06 -24.71 -9.81
C PRO A 73 23.17 -25.15 -8.34
N SER A 74 23.80 -24.33 -7.49
CA SER A 74 23.96 -24.62 -6.07
C SER A 74 22.70 -24.18 -5.31
N VAL A 75 22.02 -25.13 -4.69
CA VAL A 75 20.83 -24.87 -3.85
C VAL A 75 21.15 -23.87 -2.73
N GLY A 76 22.32 -23.98 -2.09
CA GLY A 76 22.72 -23.07 -1.01
C GLY A 76 22.83 -21.62 -1.48
N TRP A 77 23.51 -21.39 -2.61
CA TRP A 77 23.63 -20.04 -3.17
C TRP A 77 22.33 -19.52 -3.77
N ALA A 78 21.49 -20.40 -4.33
CA ALA A 78 20.17 -20.04 -4.80
C ALA A 78 19.27 -19.55 -3.65
N ILE A 79 19.32 -20.20 -2.48
CA ILE A 79 18.60 -19.76 -1.27
C ILE A 79 19.10 -18.39 -0.81
N VAL A 80 20.42 -18.19 -0.72
CA VAL A 80 21.00 -16.90 -0.32
C VAL A 80 20.57 -15.79 -1.28
N ALA A 81 20.65 -16.03 -2.59
CA ALA A 81 20.20 -15.09 -3.60
C ALA A 81 18.69 -14.81 -3.48
N GLY A 82 17.87 -15.83 -3.19
CA GLY A 82 16.44 -15.68 -2.93
C GLY A 82 16.14 -14.78 -1.72
N VAL A 83 16.87 -14.95 -0.61
CA VAL A 83 16.72 -14.08 0.58
C VAL A 83 17.09 -12.64 0.25
N VAL A 84 18.19 -12.41 -0.48
CA VAL A 84 18.59 -11.07 -0.94
C VAL A 84 17.52 -10.47 -1.84
N ALA A 85 16.97 -11.25 -2.77
CA ALA A 85 15.90 -10.80 -3.66
C ALA A 85 14.66 -10.36 -2.87
N VAL A 86 14.21 -11.17 -1.91
CA VAL A 86 13.05 -10.85 -1.06
C VAL A 86 13.27 -9.55 -0.30
N LEU A 87 14.41 -9.37 0.37
CA LEU A 87 14.67 -8.18 1.18
C LEU A 87 14.78 -6.91 0.32
N ALA A 88 15.48 -7.00 -0.83
CA ALA A 88 15.69 -5.86 -1.72
C ALA A 88 14.41 -5.46 -2.48
N LEU A 89 13.64 -6.44 -2.96
CA LEU A 89 12.33 -6.18 -3.59
C LEU A 89 11.29 -5.73 -2.56
N TYR A 90 11.37 -6.22 -1.32
CA TYR A 90 10.55 -5.69 -0.22
C TYR A 90 10.87 -4.21 0.02
N ARG A 91 12.15 -3.81 0.06
CA ARG A 91 12.54 -2.40 0.17
C ARG A 91 11.99 -1.57 -0.99
N ALA A 92 12.14 -2.05 -2.23
CA ALA A 92 11.62 -1.37 -3.41
C ALA A 92 10.08 -1.26 -3.40
N GLY A 93 9.38 -2.33 -2.98
CA GLY A 93 7.93 -2.37 -2.87
C GLY A 93 7.38 -1.47 -1.76
N SER A 94 8.09 -1.35 -0.63
CA SER A 94 7.67 -0.52 0.50
C SER A 94 7.54 0.97 0.16
N PHE A 95 8.20 1.44 -0.91
CA PHE A 95 8.00 2.80 -1.45
C PHE A 95 6.53 3.11 -1.82
N ILE A 96 5.65 2.10 -1.87
CA ILE A 96 4.20 2.30 -2.01
C ILE A 96 3.65 3.22 -0.91
N HIS A 97 4.18 3.17 0.31
CA HIS A 97 3.80 4.09 1.40
C HIS A 97 4.14 5.53 1.02
N GLU A 98 5.39 5.79 0.63
CA GLU A 98 5.87 7.11 0.27
C GLU A 98 5.14 7.64 -0.97
N VAL A 99 4.93 6.82 -1.99
CA VAL A 99 4.17 7.19 -3.20
C VAL A 99 2.74 7.62 -2.86
N SER A 100 2.14 7.04 -1.82
CA SER A 100 0.79 7.38 -1.35
C SER A 100 0.73 8.67 -0.52
N HIS A 101 1.84 9.06 0.10
CA HIS A 101 1.94 10.29 0.91
C HIS A 101 2.53 11.48 0.14
N ILE A 102 3.32 11.25 -0.90
CA ILE A 102 3.97 12.30 -1.68
C ILE A 102 2.98 12.98 -2.64
N ARG A 103 2.91 14.32 -2.54
CA ARG A 103 2.15 15.16 -3.48
C ARG A 103 2.70 14.98 -4.90
N HIS A 104 1.82 14.85 -5.89
CA HIS A 104 2.20 14.61 -7.29
C HIS A 104 3.26 15.60 -7.82
N ALA A 105 3.16 16.88 -7.44
CA ALA A 105 4.08 17.92 -7.90
C ALA A 105 5.45 17.92 -7.21
N SER A 106 5.60 17.29 -6.03
CA SER A 106 6.85 17.35 -5.26
C SER A 106 7.93 16.38 -5.72
N LEU A 107 7.56 15.32 -6.46
CA LEU A 107 8.53 14.39 -7.02
C LEU A 107 8.06 13.88 -8.40
N PRO A 108 8.11 14.73 -9.44
CA PRO A 108 7.59 14.41 -10.76
C PRO A 108 8.23 13.14 -11.34
N GLY A 109 7.42 12.31 -12.01
CA GLY A 109 7.87 11.08 -12.66
C GLY A 109 8.15 9.89 -11.73
N PHE A 110 8.39 10.10 -10.43
CA PHE A 110 8.74 9.00 -9.52
C PHE A 110 7.61 7.98 -9.35
N ARG A 111 6.35 8.41 -9.22
CA ARG A 111 5.20 7.49 -9.15
C ARG A 111 5.12 6.58 -10.38
N LEU A 112 5.33 7.14 -11.58
CA LEU A 112 5.32 6.36 -12.82
C LEU A 112 6.49 5.39 -12.85
N GLY A 113 7.70 5.87 -12.55
CA GLY A 113 8.90 5.04 -12.50
C GLY A 113 8.78 3.90 -11.49
N TRP A 114 8.31 4.19 -10.27
CA TRP A 114 8.07 3.19 -9.24
C TRP A 114 7.04 2.16 -9.67
N ASN A 115 5.93 2.57 -10.29
CA ASN A 115 4.95 1.61 -10.82
C ASN A 115 5.56 0.71 -11.89
N LEU A 116 6.36 1.26 -12.81
CA LEU A 116 7.00 0.46 -13.87
C LEU A 116 8.08 -0.49 -13.31
N ILE A 117 8.84 -0.04 -12.33
CA ILE A 117 9.98 -0.77 -11.76
C ILE A 117 9.55 -1.80 -10.72
N ALA A 118 8.59 -1.48 -9.86
CA ALA A 118 8.22 -2.30 -8.70
C ALA A 118 6.71 -2.55 -8.61
N GLY A 119 5.87 -1.51 -8.65
CA GLY A 119 4.42 -1.65 -8.42
C GLY A 119 3.74 -2.67 -9.34
N ILE A 120 3.87 -2.51 -10.66
CA ILE A 120 3.30 -3.43 -11.65
C ILE A 120 4.01 -4.80 -11.63
N PRO A 121 5.36 -4.89 -11.67
CA PRO A 121 6.04 -6.19 -11.61
C PRO A 121 5.73 -7.02 -10.35
N LEU A 122 5.48 -6.36 -9.22
CA LEU A 122 5.11 -7.01 -7.95
C LEU A 122 3.58 -7.15 -7.78
N LEU A 123 2.80 -6.80 -8.80
CA LEU A 123 1.33 -6.85 -8.82
C LEU A 123 0.64 -6.00 -7.73
N VAL A 124 1.30 -4.94 -7.27
CA VAL A 124 0.80 -3.93 -6.33
C VAL A 124 1.02 -2.52 -6.88
N PRO A 125 0.37 -2.16 -8.00
CA PRO A 125 0.42 -0.80 -8.52
C PRO A 125 -0.15 0.20 -7.52
N SER A 126 0.30 1.47 -7.59
CA SER A 126 0.08 2.45 -6.53
C SER A 126 -1.40 2.75 -6.26
N PHE A 127 -2.28 2.60 -7.26
CA PHE A 127 -3.71 2.82 -7.08
C PHE A 127 -4.37 1.88 -6.06
N MET A 128 -3.75 0.74 -5.73
CA MET A 128 -4.26 -0.18 -4.70
C MET A 128 -4.09 0.38 -3.28
N TYR A 129 -3.29 1.43 -3.12
CA TYR A 129 -2.93 2.01 -1.82
C TYR A 129 -3.27 3.50 -1.74
N GLU A 130 -3.21 4.21 -2.87
CA GLU A 130 -3.58 5.61 -2.98
C GLU A 130 -5.03 5.87 -2.52
N GLY A 131 -5.21 6.85 -1.64
CA GLY A 131 -6.52 7.23 -1.10
C GLY A 131 -7.00 6.32 0.04
N VAL A 132 -6.75 5.00 -0.04
CA VAL A 132 -7.06 4.04 1.04
C VAL A 132 -6.16 4.29 2.25
N HIS A 133 -4.84 4.31 2.02
CA HIS A 133 -3.88 4.47 3.09
C HIS A 133 -3.93 5.87 3.73
N ASN A 134 -4.25 6.91 2.94
CA ASN A 134 -4.43 8.25 3.47
C ASN A 134 -5.64 8.34 4.41
N LEU A 135 -6.73 7.59 4.12
CA LEU A 135 -7.89 7.49 5.00
C LEU A 135 -7.56 6.74 6.28
N HIS A 136 -6.72 5.71 6.22
CA HIS A 136 -6.19 5.04 7.40
C HIS A 136 -5.51 6.05 8.33
N HIS A 137 -4.61 6.92 7.83
CA HIS A 137 -3.96 7.94 8.67
C HIS A 137 -4.85 9.13 9.05
N ALA A 138 -6.07 9.23 8.54
CA ALA A 138 -6.94 10.36 8.83
C ALA A 138 -7.44 10.28 10.28
N ARG A 139 -7.19 11.32 11.07
CA ARG A 139 -7.60 11.41 12.50
C ARG A 139 -9.08 11.12 12.75
N THR A 140 -9.94 11.39 11.77
CA THR A 140 -11.40 11.20 11.87
C THR A 140 -11.84 9.77 11.57
N ARG A 141 -10.97 8.94 10.99
CA ARG A 141 -11.30 7.60 10.48
C ARG A 141 -10.46 6.52 11.15
N TYR A 142 -9.16 6.79 11.37
CA TYR A 142 -8.21 5.86 11.98
C TYR A 142 -8.78 5.15 13.20
N GLY A 143 -8.69 3.81 13.21
CA GLY A 143 -9.13 3.00 14.35
C GLY A 143 -10.64 2.90 14.55
N THR A 144 -11.44 3.35 13.57
CA THR A 144 -12.90 3.19 13.56
C THR A 144 -13.33 2.16 12.52
N SER A 145 -14.62 1.83 12.47
CA SER A 145 -15.19 1.00 11.40
C SER A 145 -15.11 1.63 10.01
N GLU A 146 -14.77 2.92 9.92
CA GLU A 146 -14.64 3.66 8.66
C GLU A 146 -13.20 3.70 8.13
N ASP A 147 -12.26 3.08 8.85
CA ASP A 147 -10.88 2.93 8.43
C ASP A 147 -10.74 1.70 7.51
N PRO A 148 -10.37 1.88 6.24
CA PRO A 148 -10.36 0.79 5.26
C PRO A 148 -9.23 -0.24 5.50
N GLU A 149 -8.22 0.09 6.32
CA GLU A 149 -7.12 -0.81 6.68
C GLU A 149 -7.27 -1.35 8.10
N TYR A 150 -8.32 -0.96 8.85
CA TYR A 150 -8.42 -1.32 10.25
C TYR A 150 -8.90 -2.76 10.47
N LEU A 151 -7.99 -3.58 10.99
CA LEU A 151 -8.30 -4.82 11.67
C LEU A 151 -7.85 -4.70 13.13
N PRO A 152 -8.74 -4.79 14.13
CA PRO A 152 -8.42 -4.55 15.54
C PRO A 152 -7.68 -5.73 16.19
N LEU A 153 -6.60 -6.21 15.55
CA LEU A 153 -5.86 -7.44 15.89
C LEU A 153 -5.47 -7.49 17.37
N ALA A 154 -5.07 -6.35 17.95
CA ALA A 154 -4.66 -6.26 19.36
C ALA A 154 -5.81 -6.51 20.35
N SER A 155 -7.06 -6.26 19.97
CA SER A 155 -8.25 -6.56 20.78
C SER A 155 -9.02 -7.80 20.33
N MET A 156 -8.54 -8.49 19.28
CA MET A 156 -9.09 -9.76 18.81
C MET A 156 -8.48 -10.94 19.57
N LYS A 157 -9.06 -12.12 19.36
CA LYS A 157 -8.55 -13.37 19.96
C LYS A 157 -7.12 -13.65 19.45
N PRO A 158 -6.20 -14.20 20.28
CA PRO A 158 -4.80 -14.39 19.89
C PRO A 158 -4.57 -15.19 18.59
N TRP A 159 -5.47 -16.12 18.26
CA TRP A 159 -5.42 -16.93 17.04
C TRP A 159 -5.80 -16.18 15.76
N THR A 160 -6.34 -14.96 15.87
CA THR A 160 -6.64 -14.14 14.69
C THR A 160 -5.40 -13.63 13.98
N LEU A 161 -4.31 -13.35 14.70
CA LEU A 161 -3.04 -12.93 14.11
C LEU A 161 -2.38 -14.06 13.29
N PRO A 162 -2.21 -15.30 13.79
CA PRO A 162 -1.76 -16.41 12.96
C PRO A 162 -2.63 -16.65 11.74
N LEU A 163 -3.96 -16.58 11.88
CA LEU A 163 -4.88 -16.72 10.75
C LEU A 163 -4.69 -15.61 9.70
N PHE A 164 -4.49 -14.37 10.15
CA PHE A 164 -4.18 -13.23 9.28
C PHE A 164 -2.88 -13.45 8.50
N ILE A 165 -1.83 -13.95 9.16
CA ILE A 165 -0.55 -14.27 8.51
C ILE A 165 -0.75 -15.37 7.46
N LEU A 166 -1.44 -16.46 7.82
CA LEU A 166 -1.71 -17.58 6.90
C LEU A 166 -2.54 -17.14 5.69
N THR A 167 -3.55 -16.29 5.89
CA THR A 167 -4.36 -15.75 4.79
C THR A 167 -3.57 -14.76 3.93
N SER A 168 -2.64 -13.99 4.50
CA SER A 168 -1.77 -13.07 3.75
C SER A 168 -0.85 -13.80 2.77
N ILE A 169 -0.49 -15.06 3.03
CA ILE A 169 0.27 -15.90 2.08
C ILE A 169 -0.53 -16.13 0.78
N LEU A 170 -1.86 -16.03 0.81
CA LEU A 170 -2.71 -16.16 -0.37
C LEU A 170 -2.73 -14.89 -1.24
N ALA A 171 -2.23 -13.76 -0.74
CA ALA A 171 -2.29 -12.48 -1.46
C ALA A 171 -1.61 -12.53 -2.84
N PRO A 172 -0.38 -13.07 -3.02
CA PRO A 172 0.24 -13.17 -4.34
C PRO A 172 -0.62 -13.97 -5.35
N PHE A 173 -1.24 -15.05 -4.91
CA PHE A 173 -2.13 -15.86 -5.76
C PHE A 173 -3.40 -15.10 -6.13
N ALA A 174 -4.01 -14.39 -5.17
CA ALA A 174 -5.17 -13.54 -5.42
C ALA A 174 -4.85 -12.43 -6.43
N LEU A 175 -3.66 -11.82 -6.34
CA LEU A 175 -3.20 -10.81 -7.29
C LEU A 175 -2.97 -11.38 -8.69
N ILE A 176 -2.43 -12.60 -8.81
CA ILE A 176 -2.31 -13.29 -10.10
C ILE A 176 -3.69 -13.55 -10.71
N VAL A 177 -4.66 -14.03 -9.94
CA VAL A 177 -6.03 -14.23 -10.44
C VAL A 177 -6.65 -12.90 -10.85
N ARG A 178 -6.49 -11.86 -10.03
CA ARG A 178 -7.00 -10.51 -10.30
C ARG A 178 -6.44 -9.96 -11.62
N TYR A 179 -5.11 -9.88 -11.76
CA TYR A 179 -4.48 -9.22 -12.89
C TYR A 179 -4.30 -10.12 -14.11
N GLY A 180 -4.09 -11.42 -13.92
CA GLY A 180 -3.89 -12.39 -14.99
C GLY A 180 -5.19 -12.93 -15.60
N VAL A 181 -6.30 -12.93 -14.84
CA VAL A 181 -7.57 -13.51 -15.30
C VAL A 181 -8.70 -12.49 -15.29
N LEU A 182 -8.99 -11.86 -14.14
CA LEU A 182 -10.17 -11.01 -14.00
C LEU A 182 -10.04 -9.70 -14.80
N THR A 183 -8.88 -9.05 -14.77
CA THR A 183 -8.64 -7.81 -15.52
C THR A 183 -8.78 -8.01 -17.03
N PRO A 184 -8.13 -9.01 -17.68
CA PRO A 184 -8.34 -9.27 -19.11
C PRO A 184 -9.80 -9.58 -19.46
N LEU A 185 -10.47 -10.42 -18.65
CA LEU A 185 -11.87 -10.74 -18.86
C LEU A 185 -12.77 -9.49 -18.75
N SER A 186 -12.38 -8.50 -17.94
CA SER A 186 -13.15 -7.26 -17.76
C SER A 186 -13.16 -6.36 -18.99
N LEU A 187 -12.21 -6.56 -19.91
CA LEU A 187 -12.16 -5.87 -21.19
C LEU A 187 -13.20 -6.42 -22.18
N VAL A 188 -13.65 -7.66 -21.97
CA VAL A 188 -14.57 -8.37 -22.88
C VAL A 188 -15.98 -8.45 -22.31
N VAL A 189 -16.11 -8.57 -20.98
CA VAL A 189 -17.41 -8.70 -20.30
C VAL A 189 -17.91 -7.33 -19.84
N PRO A 190 -19.01 -6.79 -20.42
CA PRO A 190 -19.54 -5.49 -20.04
C PRO A 190 -19.91 -5.42 -18.55
N GLY A 191 -19.57 -4.31 -17.90
CA GLY A 191 -19.89 -4.06 -16.49
C GLY A 191 -18.97 -4.74 -15.49
N MET A 192 -18.17 -5.74 -15.88
CA MET A 192 -17.29 -6.45 -14.94
C MET A 192 -16.16 -5.54 -14.41
N HIS A 193 -15.61 -4.65 -15.24
CA HIS A 193 -14.60 -3.69 -14.79
C HIS A 193 -15.08 -2.86 -13.59
N ARG A 194 -16.32 -2.38 -13.64
CA ARG A 194 -16.92 -1.61 -12.54
C ARG A 194 -16.98 -2.45 -11.25
N VAL A 195 -17.41 -3.71 -11.35
CA VAL A 195 -17.48 -4.62 -10.19
C VAL A 195 -16.09 -4.88 -9.60
N LEU A 196 -15.07 -5.06 -10.45
CA LEU A 196 -13.69 -5.27 -10.00
C LEU A 196 -13.11 -4.04 -9.28
N VAL A 197 -13.38 -2.84 -9.81
CA VAL A 197 -12.97 -1.59 -9.17
C VAL A 197 -13.70 -1.36 -7.86
N GLU A 198 -15.02 -1.53 -7.81
CA GLU A 198 -15.82 -1.21 -6.61
C GLU A 198 -15.64 -2.20 -5.45
N ARG A 199 -15.34 -3.47 -5.74
CA ARG A 199 -15.37 -4.56 -4.72
C ARG A 199 -14.03 -5.22 -4.44
N TYR A 200 -13.06 -5.10 -5.34
CA TYR A 200 -11.83 -5.87 -5.27
C TYR A 200 -10.57 -5.00 -5.34
N SER A 201 -10.70 -3.68 -5.52
CA SER A 201 -9.60 -2.72 -5.70
C SER A 201 -9.48 -1.76 -4.54
#